data_AF-A0AA41YB27-F1
#
_entry.id   AF-A0AA41YB27-F1
#
_cell.length_a   1.000
_cell.length_b   1.000
_cell.length_c   1.000
_cell.angle_alpha   90.00
_cell.angle_beta   90.00
_cell.angle_gamma   90.00
#
_symmetry.space_group_name_H-M   'P 1'
#
loop_
_entity.id
_entity.type
_entity.pdbx_description
1 polymer ?
#
loop_
_entity_poly.entity_id
_entity_poly.type
_entity_poly.pdbx_seq_one_letter_code
_entity_poly.pdbx_strand_id
1 'polypeptide(L)' 'MKKATKTGRPKKQKSEKRSYRVNVKLNTGEYYMLKGKARSAGMNLSEFVREAICHSEIKERLTPGLNASIRSL' A
#
# COMPACT_ATOMS: atom_id res chain seq x y z
N MET A 1 11.51 -9.66 -23.70
CA MET A 1 10.67 -9.11 -24.79
C MET A 1 9.20 -9.43 -24.51
N LYS A 2 8.31 -8.43 -24.42
CA LYS A 2 6.86 -8.63 -24.21
C LYS A 2 6.28 -9.33 -25.46
N LYS A 3 5.82 -10.58 -25.35
CA LYS A 3 5.10 -11.27 -26.45
C LYS A 3 3.76 -10.55 -26.69
N ALA A 4 3.69 -9.73 -27.71
CA ALA A 4 2.44 -9.10 -28.15
C ALA A 4 1.54 -10.17 -28.80
N THR A 5 0.31 -10.30 -28.32
CA THR A 5 -0.71 -11.14 -28.98
C THR A 5 -1.19 -10.45 -30.24
N LYS A 6 -1.25 -11.16 -31.38
CA LYS A 6 -1.47 -10.61 -32.73
C LYS A 6 -2.72 -9.72 -32.90
N THR A 7 -3.73 -9.81 -32.03
CA THR A 7 -5.02 -9.10 -32.21
C THR A 7 -5.73 -8.69 -30.90
N GLY A 8 -5.01 -8.38 -29.80
CA GLY A 8 -5.67 -8.02 -28.53
C GLY A 8 -4.89 -7.10 -27.59
N ARG A 9 -5.56 -6.58 -26.55
CA ARG A 9 -4.92 -5.73 -25.51
C ARG A 9 -3.77 -6.50 -24.83
N PRO A 10 -2.54 -5.98 -24.84
CA PRO A 10 -1.41 -6.66 -24.22
C PRO A 10 -1.67 -7.00 -22.75
N LYS A 11 -1.34 -8.22 -22.35
CA LYS A 11 -1.40 -8.64 -20.94
C LYS A 11 -0.32 -7.87 -20.16
N LYS A 12 -0.71 -7.27 -19.02
CA LYS A 12 0.24 -6.70 -18.06
C LYS A 12 1.15 -7.81 -17.51
N GLN A 13 2.40 -7.47 -17.20
CA GLN A 13 3.29 -8.41 -16.50
C GLN A 13 2.73 -8.75 -15.12
N LYS A 14 3.17 -9.88 -14.54
CA LYS A 14 2.76 -10.28 -13.18
C LYS A 14 3.10 -9.20 -12.14
N SER A 15 4.25 -8.53 -12.27
CA SER A 15 4.68 -7.43 -11.40
C SER A 15 3.86 -6.15 -11.58
N GLU A 16 3.47 -5.83 -12.81
CA GLU A 16 2.64 -4.65 -13.13
C GLU A 16 1.16 -4.87 -12.77
N LYS A 17 0.73 -6.12 -12.62
CA LYS A 17 -0.65 -6.48 -12.31
C LYS A 17 -0.89 -6.32 -10.81
N ARG A 18 -1.76 -5.38 -10.43
CA ARG A 18 -2.26 -5.21 -9.06
C ARG A 18 -3.22 -6.36 -8.68
N SER A 19 -2.69 -7.58 -8.45
CA SER A 19 -3.47 -8.78 -8.11
C SER A 19 -3.68 -8.99 -6.62
N TYR A 20 -2.71 -8.58 -5.81
CA TYR A 20 -2.77 -8.72 -4.35
C TYR A 20 -3.68 -7.64 -3.77
N ARG A 21 -4.48 -8.02 -2.77
CA ARG A 21 -5.43 -7.14 -2.07
C ARG A 21 -5.13 -7.18 -0.58
N VAL A 22 -5.20 -6.02 0.06
CA VAL A 22 -5.13 -5.87 1.51
C VAL A 22 -6.48 -5.28 1.95
N ASN A 23 -7.19 -6.00 2.82
CA ASN A 23 -8.45 -5.53 3.39
C ASN A 23 -8.18 -4.92 4.77
N VAL A 24 -8.68 -3.71 5.01
CA VAL A 24 -8.55 -2.99 6.28
C VAL A 24 -9.95 -2.57 6.72
N LYS A 25 -10.29 -2.82 7.98
CA LYS A 25 -11.49 -2.28 8.62
C LYS A 25 -11.14 -0.95 9.26
N LEU A 26 -11.92 0.08 8.96
CA LEU A 26 -11.74 1.45 9.47
C LEU A 26 -12.96 1.82 10.30
N ASN A 27 -12.74 2.60 11.36
CA ASN A 27 -13.85 3.31 11.99
C ASN A 27 -14.30 4.52 11.13
N THR A 28 -15.41 5.14 11.51
CA THR A 28 -15.99 6.27 10.76
C THR A 28 -15.01 7.44 10.62
N GLY A 29 -14.32 7.80 11.70
CA GLY A 29 -13.37 8.92 11.70
C GLY A 29 -12.17 8.66 10.77
N GLU A 30 -11.58 7.47 10.87
CA GLU A 30 -10.47 7.02 10.02
C GLU A 30 -10.85 7.02 8.55
N TYR A 31 -12.03 6.52 8.21
CA TYR A 31 -12.53 6.49 6.83
C TYR A 31 -12.66 7.90 6.24
N TYR A 32 -13.30 8.82 6.96
CA TYR A 32 -13.48 10.19 6.47
C TYR A 32 -12.18 10.99 6.47
N MET A 33 -11.27 10.74 7.41
CA MET A 33 -9.93 11.32 7.39
C MET A 33 -9.16 10.86 6.14
N LEU A 34 -9.16 9.56 5.84
CA LEU A 34 -8.53 9.03 4.63
C LEU A 34 -9.14 9.66 3.37
N LYS A 35 -10.47 9.76 3.32
CA LYS A 35 -11.21 10.38 2.21
C LYS A 35 -10.89 11.85 2.03
N GLY A 36 -10.80 12.60 3.13
CA GLY A 36 -10.40 14.00 3.14
C GLY A 36 -8.99 14.18 2.58
N LYS A 37 -8.02 13.42 3.10
CA LYS A 37 -6.62 13.48 2.63
C LYS A 37 -6.48 13.16 1.15
N ALA A 38 -7.15 12.12 0.67
CA ALA A 38 -7.14 11.77 -0.74
C ALA A 38 -7.72 12.88 -1.62
N ARG A 39 -8.86 13.47 -1.21
CA ARG A 39 -9.48 14.61 -1.91
C ARG A 39 -8.56 15.83 -1.95
N SER A 40 -7.93 16.17 -0.82
CA SER A 40 -6.97 17.28 -0.74
C SER A 40 -5.76 17.08 -1.65
N ALA A 41 -5.30 15.83 -1.81
CA ALA A 41 -4.23 15.48 -2.74
C ALA A 41 -4.69 15.36 -4.21
N GLY A 42 -5.99 15.51 -4.51
CA GLY A 42 -6.54 15.31 -5.86
C GLY A 42 -6.47 13.87 -6.35
N MET A 43 -6.30 12.89 -5.45
CA MET A 43 -6.14 11.48 -5.77
C MET A 43 -7.40 10.67 -5.42
N ASN A 44 -7.60 9.54 -6.09
CA ASN A 44 -8.57 8.56 -5.60
C ASN A 44 -8.03 7.88 -4.34
N LEU A 45 -8.95 7.37 -3.51
CA LEU A 45 -8.62 6.74 -2.23
C LEU A 45 -7.61 5.60 -2.36
N SER A 46 -7.73 4.79 -3.42
CA SER A 46 -6.89 3.61 -3.64
C SER A 46 -5.47 3.97 -4.05
N GLU A 47 -5.29 5.03 -4.84
CA GLU A 47 -3.97 5.55 -5.21
C GLU A 47 -3.34 6.26 -4.03
N PHE A 48 -4.10 7.07 -3.31
CA PHE A 48 -3.61 7.71 -2.10
C PHE A 48 -3.03 6.68 -1.11
N VAL A 49 -3.73 5.57 -0.85
CA VAL A 49 -3.24 4.49 0.03
C VAL A 49 -1.98 3.83 -0.53
N ARG A 50 -1.90 3.61 -1.86
CA ARG A 50 -0.71 3.01 -2.48
C ARG A 50 0.52 3.91 -2.36
N GLU A 51 0.36 5.20 -2.67
CA GLU A 51 1.43 6.19 -2.52
C GLU A 51 1.85 6.31 -1.05
N ALA A 52 0.87 6.34 -0.13
CA ALA A 52 1.16 6.37 1.29
C ALA A 52 1.99 5.17 1.74
N ILE A 53 1.71 3.95 1.27
CA ILE A 53 2.50 2.75 1.59
C ILE A 53 3.92 2.85 1.03
N CYS A 54 4.09 3.37 -0.20
CA CYS A 54 5.40 3.52 -0.82
C CYS A 54 6.30 4.54 -0.10
N HIS A 55 5.70 5.57 0.50
CA HIS A 55 6.43 6.68 1.13
C HIS A 55 6.36 6.72 2.65
N SER A 56 5.55 5.88 3.29
CA SER A 56 5.43 5.83 4.75
C SER A 56 6.69 5.24 5.38
N GLU A 57 7.23 5.93 6.37
CA GLU A 57 8.24 5.39 7.27
C GLU A 57 7.57 4.81 8.52
N ILE A 58 7.93 3.58 8.89
CA ILE A 58 7.47 2.97 10.14
C ILE A 58 8.51 3.28 11.22
N LYS A 59 8.11 4.08 12.20
CA LYS A 59 8.94 4.31 13.39
C LYS A 59 8.71 3.19 14.39
N GLU A 60 9.66 2.28 14.49
CA GLU A 60 9.63 1.21 15.47
C GLU A 60 9.72 1.79 16.89
N ARG A 61 8.84 1.31 17.78
CA ARG A 61 8.84 1.75 19.19
C ARG A 61 10.08 1.27 19.96
N LEU A 62 10.64 0.13 19.56
CA LEU A 62 11.77 -0.51 20.21
C LEU A 62 12.93 -0.57 19.23
N THR A 63 14.14 -0.32 19.71
CA THR A 63 15.33 -0.55 18.88
C THR A 63 15.48 -2.06 18.62
N PRO A 64 16.07 -2.46 17.48
CA PRO A 64 16.27 -3.87 17.17
C PRO A 64 16.99 -4.65 18.27
N GLY A 65 17.98 -4.02 18.94
CA GLY A 65 18.70 -4.61 20.07
C GLY A 65 17.81 -4.86 21.28
N LEU A 66 17.00 -3.86 21.68
CA LEU A 66 16.04 -4.02 22.79
C LEU A 66 14.98 -5.08 22.48
N ASN A 67 14.51 -5.14 21.24
CA ASN A 67 13.55 -6.15 20.80
C ASN A 67 14.15 -7.57 20.85
N ALA A 68 15.44 -7.73 20.52
CA ALA A 68 16.13 -9.01 20.67
C ALA A 68 16.24 -9.43 22.14
N SER A 69 16.59 -8.51 23.05
CA SER A 69 16.65 -8.77 24.49
C SER A 69 15.31 -9.17 25.09
N ILE A 70 14.21 -8.55 24.64
CA ILE A 70 12.85 -8.92 25.07
C ILE A 70 12.48 -10.32 24.60
N ARG A 71 12.91 -10.75 23.41
CA ARG A 71 12.62 -12.09 22.87
C ARG A 71 13.45 -13.21 23.50
N SER A 72 14.57 -12.88 24.13
CA SER A 72 15.45 -13.85 24.81
C SER A 72 15.11 -14.10 26.28
N LEU A 73 14.12 -13.36 26.83
CA LEU A 73 13.52 -13.60 28.15
C LEU A 73 12.42 -14.66 28.04
#